data_AF-A0A915Z3X6-F1
#
_entry.id   AF-A0A915Z3X6-F1
#
_cell.length_a   1.000
_cell.length_b   1.000
_cell.length_c   1.000
_cell.angle_alpha   90.00
_cell.angle_beta   90.00
_cell.angle_gamma   90.00
#
_symmetry.space_group_name_H-M   'P 1'
#
loop_
_entity.id
_entity.type
_entity.pdbx_description
1 polymer ?
#
loop_
_entity_poly.entity_id
_entity_poly.type
_entity_poly.pdbx_seq_one_letter_code
_entity_poly.pdbx_strand_id
1 'polypeptide(L)'
;MSTSLLGSIFGTLGSLFGNFPDNSDHLVNEPLGQTQDRRNIALSYEYDTDPISFTEWYSASRGLLFYREQSQSNEVEFFDGITHWIGSKKDFSVLSQKWFFIQVDKNESLEEASKHYLNESISISHTKSHEVQASTGSIIWAEPYEGKAKQYDVNEFYPSVLLQKGVQWPIGPDIFKTFSFLDEKIPFGIYHVNIEGLPKKSENQCTQLFRYNQEEFYTHYDIEIAKKIGLEVKLINISPNAYIFSQENLIDGKMLFEDWAKKLVSIKRKKGTAGKAAKEILVSLWGILCENPRKNGKVGPHRHMKPFILALGRKTITELIKPISNQVKRIHTDGFIITDTNNALLQVGLNTGELNAKKLVMLS
;
A
#
# COMPACT_ATOMS: atom_id res chain seq x y z
N MET A 1 -10.21 -24.33 7.26
CA MET A 1 -9.28 -23.33 7.82
C MET A 1 -9.85 -21.91 7.66
N SER A 2 -10.97 -21.57 8.32
CA SER A 2 -11.62 -20.23 8.23
C SER A 2 -11.77 -19.51 9.59
N THR A 3 -11.18 -20.07 10.65
CA THR A 3 -11.38 -19.60 12.03
C THR A 3 -10.45 -18.46 12.46
N SER A 4 -9.32 -18.21 11.76
CA SER A 4 -8.38 -17.15 12.14
C SER A 4 -8.78 -15.75 11.66
N LEU A 5 -9.46 -15.64 10.51
CA LEU A 5 -9.86 -14.35 9.92
C LEU A 5 -10.89 -13.61 10.80
N LEU A 6 -11.88 -14.34 11.33
CA LEU A 6 -12.90 -13.76 12.20
C LEU A 6 -12.34 -13.39 13.58
N GLY A 7 -11.44 -14.21 14.14
CA GLY A 7 -10.85 -13.96 15.46
C GLY A 7 -10.08 -12.64 15.57
N SER A 8 -9.34 -12.26 14.52
CA SER A 8 -8.61 -10.99 14.48
C SER A 8 -9.53 -9.76 14.36
N ILE A 9 -10.69 -9.91 13.71
CA ILE A 9 -11.67 -8.82 13.54
C ILE A 9 -12.38 -8.52 14.87
N PHE A 10 -12.72 -9.55 15.64
CA PHE A 10 -13.41 -9.38 16.93
C PHE A 10 -12.50 -8.88 18.07
N GLY A 11 -11.21 -9.27 18.08
CA GLY A 11 -10.26 -8.79 19.09
C GLY A 11 -10.02 -7.27 19.05
N THR A 12 -10.17 -6.64 17.88
CA THR A 12 -9.95 -5.20 17.67
C THR A 12 -11.19 -4.35 18.01
N LEU A 13 -12.39 -4.96 18.02
CA LEU A 13 -13.63 -4.28 18.41
C LEU A 13 -13.70 -4.01 19.92
N GLY A 14 -13.07 -4.86 20.75
CA GLY A 14 -13.05 -4.68 22.21
C GLY A 14 -12.37 -3.37 22.68
N SER A 15 -11.42 -2.83 21.90
CA SER A 15 -10.74 -1.56 22.23
C SER A 15 -11.49 -0.31 21.76
N LEU A 16 -12.57 -0.45 20.97
CA LEU A 16 -13.37 0.68 20.46
C LEU A 16 -14.56 1.04 21.37
N PHE A 17 -14.93 0.17 22.32
CA PHE A 17 -16.07 0.38 23.24
C PHE A 17 -15.66 0.89 24.63
N GLY A 18 -14.44 1.42 24.79
CA GLY A 18 -14.00 2.07 26.02
C GLY A 18 -14.54 3.50 26.13
N ASN A 19 -15.49 3.70 27.05
CA ASN A 19 -15.97 4.96 27.64
C ASN A 19 -16.94 5.80 26.80
N PHE A 20 -18.24 5.52 26.96
CA PHE A 20 -19.29 6.53 26.88
C PHE A 20 -19.43 7.23 28.24
N PRO A 21 -19.43 8.57 28.32
CA PRO A 21 -20.11 9.30 29.38
C PRO A 21 -21.52 9.67 28.94
N ASP A 22 -22.49 9.41 29.82
CA ASP A 22 -23.89 9.81 29.74
C ASP A 22 -24.06 11.33 29.63
N ASN A 23 -25.06 11.76 28.86
CA ASN A 23 -25.56 13.12 28.84
C ASN A 23 -26.46 13.38 30.06
N SER A 24 -26.26 14.51 30.73
CA SER A 24 -27.35 15.23 31.43
C SER A 24 -27.10 16.75 31.43
N ASP A 25 -28.21 17.47 31.30
CA ASP A 25 -28.37 18.90 31.03
C ASP A 25 -27.84 19.87 32.11
N HIS A 26 -27.48 21.10 31.73
CA HIS A 26 -28.16 22.36 32.15
C HIS A 26 -27.38 23.65 31.76
N LEU A 27 -28.16 24.68 31.39
CA LEU A 27 -27.79 26.06 31.05
C LEU A 27 -27.19 26.85 32.22
N VAL A 28 -26.37 27.90 31.95
CA VAL A 28 -26.44 29.31 32.46
C VAL A 28 -25.18 30.14 32.05
N ASN A 29 -25.40 31.45 31.86
CA ASN A 29 -24.56 32.53 31.30
C ASN A 29 -23.33 33.00 32.14
N GLU A 30 -22.30 33.53 31.43
CA GLU A 30 -21.32 34.65 31.65
C GLU A 30 -20.89 35.16 33.07
N PRO A 31 -19.82 36.02 33.25
CA PRO A 31 -18.49 36.17 32.60
C PRO A 31 -17.30 36.49 33.58
N LEU A 32 -16.09 36.72 33.01
CA LEU A 32 -14.92 37.51 33.49
C LEU A 32 -14.06 37.02 34.70
N GLY A 33 -12.73 36.98 34.52
CA GLY A 33 -11.76 36.96 35.64
C GLY A 33 -10.32 36.57 35.25
N GLN A 34 -9.38 37.49 35.47
CA GLN A 34 -7.95 37.42 35.12
C GLN A 34 -7.10 36.52 36.05
N THR A 35 -5.90 36.17 35.54
CA THR A 35 -4.54 36.29 36.16
C THR A 35 -3.72 35.00 36.34
N GLN A 36 -2.51 35.02 35.73
CA GLN A 36 -1.20 34.38 36.05
C GLN A 36 -1.14 32.86 36.32
N ASP A 37 -0.22 32.07 35.78
CA ASP A 37 1.23 32.29 35.81
C ASP A 37 2.02 31.30 34.89
N ARG A 38 3.21 31.73 34.45
CA ARG A 38 4.45 30.95 34.12
C ARG A 38 4.48 29.93 32.96
N ARG A 39 5.12 30.32 31.83
CA ARG A 39 6.58 30.22 31.54
C ARG A 39 6.83 30.11 30.02
N ASN A 40 7.43 31.17 29.46
CA ASN A 40 8.11 31.19 28.17
C ASN A 40 9.36 30.29 28.22
N ILE A 41 9.55 29.42 27.23
CA ILE A 41 10.87 28.98 26.79
C ILE A 41 10.89 29.06 25.27
N ALA A 42 11.61 30.08 24.77
CA ALA A 42 12.10 30.14 23.41
C ALA A 42 13.23 29.11 23.26
N LEU A 43 13.20 28.29 22.21
CA LEU A 43 14.35 27.47 21.83
C LEU A 43 15.02 28.13 20.62
N SER A 44 16.20 28.66 20.87
CA SER A 44 17.18 29.16 19.91
C SER A 44 17.77 28.01 19.10
N TYR A 45 17.95 28.23 17.80
CA TYR A 45 18.73 27.35 16.94
C TYR A 45 20.21 27.73 17.06
N GLU A 46 20.99 26.93 17.79
CA GLU A 46 22.45 26.95 17.74
C GLU A 46 22.92 25.81 16.82
N TYR A 47 23.72 26.16 15.82
CA TYR A 47 24.47 25.20 15.01
C TYR A 47 25.67 24.73 15.83
N ASP A 48 25.67 23.47 16.24
CA ASP A 48 26.87 22.83 16.80
C ASP A 48 27.90 22.64 15.69
N THR A 49 28.99 23.39 15.80
CA THR A 49 30.25 23.18 15.08
C THR A 49 31.23 22.46 15.99
N ASP A 50 31.00 21.16 16.21
CA ASP A 50 32.00 20.27 16.80
C ASP A 50 32.51 19.27 15.75
N PRO A 51 33.83 18.99 15.72
CA PRO A 51 34.44 18.14 14.69
C PRO A 51 33.96 16.70 14.86
N ILE A 52 33.21 16.24 13.86
CA ILE A 52 32.74 14.85 13.71
C ILE A 52 33.92 13.90 13.93
N SER A 53 33.80 13.04 14.95
CA SER A 53 34.81 12.03 15.26
C SER A 53 34.90 11.02 14.12
N PHE A 54 36.12 10.81 13.62
CA PHE A 54 36.46 9.99 12.45
C PHE A 54 36.23 8.47 12.62
N THR A 55 35.55 8.02 13.68
CA THR A 55 35.40 6.61 14.05
C THR A 55 34.10 5.95 13.59
N GLU A 56 33.06 6.71 13.24
CA GLU A 56 31.76 6.13 12.82
C GLU A 56 31.75 5.59 11.37
N TRP A 57 32.73 5.95 10.54
CA TRP A 57 32.79 5.52 9.13
C TRP A 57 33.51 4.19 8.90
N TYR A 58 34.29 3.69 9.87
CA TYR A 58 35.08 2.46 9.71
C TYR A 58 34.23 1.18 9.63
N SER A 59 32.97 1.23 10.07
CA SER A 59 32.01 0.11 10.05
C SER A 59 31.15 0.06 8.78
N ALA A 60 31.01 1.17 8.05
CA ALA A 60 30.10 1.27 6.91
C ALA A 60 30.69 0.77 5.56
N SER A 61 31.94 0.32 5.55
CA SER A 61 32.71 0.01 4.32
C SER A 61 33.29 -1.40 4.25
N ARG A 62 32.95 -2.29 5.20
CA ARG A 62 33.39 -3.70 5.19
C ARG A 62 32.37 -4.58 4.44
N GLY A 63 32.86 -5.44 3.55
CA GLY A 63 32.02 -6.42 2.85
C GLY A 63 31.69 -7.65 3.72
N LEU A 64 30.81 -8.53 3.25
CA LEU A 64 30.56 -9.84 3.87
C LEU A 64 31.47 -10.91 3.27
N LEU A 65 32.06 -11.75 4.11
CA LEU A 65 32.90 -12.86 3.70
C LEU A 65 32.44 -14.16 4.37
N PHE A 66 31.93 -15.07 3.55
CA PHE A 66 31.44 -16.38 3.99
C PHE A 66 32.62 -17.32 4.12
N TYR A 67 32.67 -18.13 5.17
CA TYR A 67 33.79 -19.04 5.37
C TYR A 67 33.39 -20.40 5.97
N ARG A 68 34.22 -21.40 5.71
CA ARG A 68 34.14 -22.72 6.34
C ARG A 68 35.52 -23.23 6.74
N GLU A 69 35.64 -23.64 7.99
CA GLU A 69 36.84 -24.33 8.47
C GLU A 69 36.78 -25.83 8.18
N GLN A 70 37.86 -26.38 7.65
CA GLN A 70 38.02 -27.82 7.54
C GLN A 70 38.49 -28.41 8.88
N SER A 71 37.88 -29.51 9.30
CA SER A 71 38.07 -30.07 10.65
C SER A 71 39.45 -30.71 10.89
N GLN A 72 40.25 -30.95 9.84
CA GLN A 72 41.53 -31.67 9.91
C GLN A 72 42.71 -30.94 9.26
N SER A 73 42.53 -29.70 8.80
CA SER A 73 43.59 -28.89 8.19
C SER A 73 43.56 -27.46 8.73
N ASN A 74 44.63 -26.70 8.45
CA ASN A 74 44.68 -25.26 8.71
C ASN A 74 43.99 -24.45 7.61
N GLU A 75 43.35 -25.13 6.65
CA GLU A 75 42.72 -24.52 5.50
C GLU A 75 41.30 -24.05 5.82
N VAL A 76 40.94 -22.95 5.18
CA VAL A 76 39.63 -22.30 5.33
C VAL A 76 39.15 -21.93 3.94
N GLU A 77 37.95 -22.39 3.59
CA GLU A 77 37.27 -21.93 2.37
C GLU A 77 36.67 -20.55 2.63
N PHE A 78 36.83 -19.64 1.67
CA PHE A 78 36.32 -18.28 1.72
C PHE A 78 35.54 -17.96 0.44
N PHE A 79 34.43 -17.22 0.59
CA PHE A 79 33.63 -16.75 -0.53
C PHE A 79 33.12 -15.33 -0.27
N ASP A 80 33.43 -14.39 -1.16
CA ASP A 80 33.08 -12.97 -1.02
C ASP A 80 31.82 -12.55 -1.80
N GLY A 81 31.09 -13.51 -2.36
CA GLY A 81 29.94 -13.27 -3.24
C GLY A 81 30.28 -13.31 -4.73
N ILE A 82 31.57 -13.27 -5.10
CA ILE A 82 32.02 -13.32 -6.50
C ILE A 82 33.12 -14.39 -6.67
N THR A 83 34.08 -14.41 -5.76
CA THR A 83 35.27 -15.23 -5.80
C THR A 83 35.29 -16.22 -4.65
N HIS A 84 35.65 -17.46 -4.98
CA HIS A 84 35.87 -18.55 -4.03
C HIS A 84 37.37 -18.89 -4.02
N TRP A 85 37.97 -18.94 -2.85
CA TRP A 85 39.35 -19.38 -2.67
C TRP A 85 39.58 -20.13 -1.36
N ILE A 86 40.70 -20.87 -1.30
CA ILE A 86 41.16 -21.54 -0.09
C ILE A 86 42.27 -20.69 0.53
N GLY A 87 42.09 -20.30 1.79
CA GLY A 87 43.09 -19.62 2.61
C GLY A 87 43.41 -20.42 3.86
N SER A 88 43.92 -19.73 4.86
CA SER A 88 44.35 -20.30 6.13
C SER A 88 43.80 -19.53 7.33
N LYS A 89 43.85 -20.16 8.51
CA LYS A 89 43.45 -19.51 9.77
C LYS A 89 44.23 -18.23 10.11
N LYS A 90 45.40 -18.00 9.51
CA LYS A 90 46.18 -16.77 9.74
C LYS A 90 45.60 -15.57 8.99
N ASP A 91 44.87 -15.84 7.90
CA ASP A 91 44.36 -14.81 6.99
C ASP A 91 43.21 -14.01 7.59
N PHE A 92 42.51 -14.52 8.61
CA PHE A 92 41.48 -13.79 9.34
C PHE A 92 41.97 -12.44 9.88
N SER A 93 43.21 -12.39 10.39
CA SER A 93 43.78 -11.17 10.95
C SER A 93 43.85 -10.04 9.91
N VAL A 94 44.27 -10.36 8.69
CA VAL A 94 44.38 -9.43 7.56
C VAL A 94 42.99 -9.12 6.98
N LEU A 95 42.18 -10.15 6.76
CA LEU A 95 40.87 -10.04 6.13
C LEU A 95 39.84 -9.30 7.00
N SER A 96 39.99 -9.35 8.34
CA SER A 96 39.09 -8.66 9.29
C SER A 96 39.06 -7.14 9.13
N GLN A 97 40.07 -6.57 8.48
CA GLN A 97 40.15 -5.14 8.18
C GLN A 97 39.14 -4.73 7.10
N LYS A 98 38.79 -5.65 6.19
CA LYS A 98 37.93 -5.40 5.02
C LYS A 98 36.60 -6.14 5.09
N TRP A 99 36.50 -7.21 5.88
CA TRP A 99 35.36 -8.12 5.83
C TRP A 99 34.75 -8.39 7.21
N PHE A 100 33.43 -8.57 7.23
CA PHE A 100 32.69 -9.25 8.30
C PHE A 100 32.53 -10.72 7.95
N PHE A 101 32.89 -11.60 8.87
CA PHE A 101 32.89 -13.04 8.62
C PHE A 101 31.55 -13.69 8.97
N ILE A 102 31.06 -14.53 8.06
CA ILE A 102 29.88 -15.37 8.28
C ILE A 102 30.32 -16.83 8.16
N GLN A 103 30.23 -17.56 9.27
CA GLN A 103 30.54 -18.99 9.26
C GLN A 103 29.39 -19.76 8.63
N VAL A 104 29.69 -20.60 7.64
CA VAL A 104 28.69 -21.42 6.93
C VAL A 104 28.66 -22.83 7.49
N ASP A 105 27.45 -23.35 7.70
CA ASP A 105 27.22 -24.70 8.17
C ASP A 105 27.80 -25.77 7.23
N LYS A 106 28.02 -26.97 7.77
CA LYS A 106 28.58 -28.10 7.00
C LYS A 106 27.65 -28.64 5.91
N ASN A 107 26.35 -28.32 5.98
CA ASN A 107 25.30 -28.88 5.11
C ASN A 107 24.80 -27.92 4.03
N GLU A 108 25.33 -26.70 3.97
CA GLU A 108 24.95 -25.66 3.00
C GLU A 108 26.18 -25.29 2.17
N SER A 109 26.10 -24.87 0.91
CA SER A 109 27.28 -24.30 0.21
C SER A 109 27.52 -22.84 0.59
N LEU A 110 28.76 -22.34 0.43
CA LEU A 110 29.05 -20.92 0.72
C LEU A 110 28.26 -19.99 -0.22
N GLU A 111 28.00 -20.43 -1.44
CA GLU A 111 27.20 -19.72 -2.44
C GLU A 111 25.70 -19.70 -2.09
N GLU A 112 25.16 -20.78 -1.52
CA GLU A 112 23.78 -20.83 -1.02
C GLU A 112 23.60 -19.92 0.19
N ALA A 113 24.52 -19.97 1.16
CA ALA A 113 24.51 -19.08 2.31
C ALA A 113 24.60 -17.61 1.87
N SER A 114 25.49 -17.31 0.92
CA SER A 114 25.61 -15.96 0.35
C SER A 114 24.33 -15.48 -0.32
N LYS A 115 23.66 -16.34 -1.09
CA LYS A 115 22.34 -16.03 -1.68
C LYS A 115 21.27 -15.84 -0.61
N HIS A 116 21.25 -16.67 0.44
CA HIS A 116 20.30 -16.55 1.54
C HIS A 116 20.44 -15.21 2.25
N TYR A 117 21.67 -14.84 2.66
CA TYR A 117 21.96 -13.55 3.29
C TYR A 117 21.74 -12.36 2.36
N LEU A 118 21.98 -12.50 1.04
CA LEU A 118 21.65 -11.47 0.07
C LEU A 118 20.13 -11.30 -0.07
N ASN A 119 19.38 -12.39 -0.15
CA ASN A 119 17.91 -12.36 -0.21
C ASN A 119 17.31 -11.82 1.10
N GLU A 120 17.88 -12.17 2.24
CA GLU A 120 17.48 -11.71 3.56
C GLU A 120 17.86 -10.23 3.77
N SER A 121 19.04 -9.79 3.32
CA SER A 121 19.43 -8.38 3.38
C SER A 121 18.66 -7.51 2.37
N ILE A 122 18.29 -8.02 1.20
CA ILE A 122 17.35 -7.37 0.29
C ILE A 122 15.97 -7.27 0.95
N SER A 123 15.48 -8.33 1.61
CA SER A 123 14.18 -8.30 2.27
C SER A 123 14.16 -7.36 3.49
N ILE A 124 15.28 -7.23 4.22
CA ILE A 124 15.45 -6.34 5.37
C ILE A 124 15.72 -4.89 4.97
N SER A 125 16.54 -4.64 3.93
CA SER A 125 16.87 -3.28 3.47
C SER A 125 15.69 -2.57 2.83
N HIS A 126 14.71 -3.30 2.28
CA HIS A 126 13.43 -2.77 1.83
C HIS A 126 12.44 -2.57 2.99
N THR A 127 12.84 -1.81 4.01
CA THR A 127 11.96 -1.33 5.09
C THR A 127 10.82 -0.42 4.61
N LYS A 128 10.75 -0.10 3.31
CA LYS A 128 9.49 0.09 2.60
C LYS A 128 9.23 -1.15 1.72
N SER A 129 8.42 -2.10 2.18
CA SER A 129 8.00 -3.21 1.33
C SER A 129 7.43 -2.68 0.01
N HIS A 130 7.63 -3.39 -1.09
CA HIS A 130 7.12 -2.99 -2.41
C HIS A 130 5.61 -2.78 -2.45
N GLU A 131 4.83 -3.48 -1.61
CA GLU A 131 3.40 -3.22 -1.41
C GLU A 131 3.09 -1.82 -0.87
N VAL A 132 3.92 -1.33 0.06
CA VAL A 132 3.83 0.03 0.60
C VAL A 132 4.21 1.02 -0.48
N GLN A 133 5.23 0.72 -1.28
CA GLN A 133 5.62 1.57 -2.40
C GLN A 133 4.53 1.62 -3.48
N ALA A 134 3.85 0.50 -3.78
CA ALA A 134 2.75 0.43 -4.73
C ALA A 134 1.40 0.94 -4.17
N SER A 135 1.31 1.12 -2.85
CA SER A 135 0.09 1.57 -2.18
C SER A 135 -0.15 3.06 -2.40
N THR A 136 -0.78 3.38 -3.52
CA THR A 136 -1.22 4.74 -3.83
C THR A 136 -2.70 4.93 -3.45
N GLY A 137 -3.08 6.11 -2.98
CA GLY A 137 -4.47 6.44 -2.64
C GLY A 137 -5.43 6.46 -3.84
N SER A 138 -6.68 6.82 -3.59
CA SER A 138 -7.71 6.94 -4.62
C SER A 138 -7.49 8.16 -5.54
N ILE A 139 -8.24 8.21 -6.63
CA ILE A 139 -8.30 9.40 -7.50
C ILE A 139 -9.06 10.51 -6.75
N ILE A 140 -8.39 11.65 -6.60
CA ILE A 140 -8.95 12.90 -6.08
C ILE A 140 -8.57 13.98 -7.07
N TRP A 141 -9.56 14.51 -7.77
CA TRP A 141 -9.36 15.47 -8.85
C TRP A 141 -10.52 16.46 -8.87
N ALA A 142 -10.26 17.71 -9.20
CA ALA A 142 -11.27 18.73 -9.38
C ALA A 142 -10.76 19.80 -10.34
N GLU A 143 -11.68 20.43 -11.05
CA GLU A 143 -11.44 21.66 -11.79
C GLU A 143 -12.43 22.75 -11.35
N PRO A 144 -12.06 24.03 -11.48
CA PRO A 144 -13.00 25.13 -11.22
C PRO A 144 -14.24 25.00 -12.11
N TYR A 145 -15.41 25.05 -11.49
CA TYR A 145 -16.68 25.05 -12.21
C TYR A 145 -17.75 25.72 -11.35
N GLU A 146 -18.46 26.66 -11.95
CA GLU A 146 -19.63 27.31 -11.36
C GLU A 146 -20.88 26.94 -12.16
N GLY A 147 -21.91 26.47 -11.47
CA GLY A 147 -23.18 26.13 -12.10
C GLY A 147 -23.84 24.86 -11.55
N LYS A 148 -24.91 24.44 -12.23
CA LYS A 148 -25.67 23.24 -11.88
C LYS A 148 -24.86 21.98 -12.17
N ALA A 149 -24.89 21.06 -11.22
CA ALA A 149 -24.20 19.79 -11.30
C ALA A 149 -24.98 18.67 -10.61
N LYS A 150 -24.67 17.43 -10.98
CA LYS A 150 -25.23 16.22 -10.36
C LYS A 150 -24.11 15.41 -9.74
N GLN A 151 -24.30 15.01 -8.48
CA GLN A 151 -23.36 14.15 -7.78
C GLN A 151 -23.78 12.69 -7.90
N TYR A 152 -22.80 11.84 -8.16
CA TYR A 152 -22.93 10.38 -8.21
C TYR A 152 -21.96 9.74 -7.23
N ASP A 153 -22.35 8.58 -6.73
CA ASP A 153 -21.61 7.79 -5.74
C ASP A 153 -21.84 6.31 -6.02
N VAL A 154 -20.81 5.49 -5.92
CA VAL A 154 -20.97 4.04 -6.08
C VAL A 154 -21.49 3.42 -4.78
N ASN A 155 -22.63 2.75 -4.84
CA ASN A 155 -23.18 2.06 -3.67
C ASN A 155 -22.24 0.97 -3.16
N GLU A 156 -21.86 1.04 -1.89
CA GLU A 156 -21.00 0.02 -1.26
C GLU A 156 -19.72 -0.25 -2.05
N PHE A 157 -19.00 0.81 -2.44
CA PHE A 157 -17.84 0.75 -3.33
C PHE A 157 -16.78 -0.30 -2.94
N TYR A 158 -16.25 -0.28 -1.72
CA TYR A 158 -15.21 -1.25 -1.35
C TYR A 158 -15.74 -2.71 -1.35
N PRO A 159 -16.92 -3.02 -0.79
CA PRO A 159 -17.54 -4.32 -1.01
C PRO A 159 -17.71 -4.71 -2.48
N SER A 160 -18.06 -3.78 -3.37
CA SER A 160 -18.20 -4.09 -4.80
C SER A 160 -16.86 -4.39 -5.46
N VAL A 161 -15.79 -3.68 -5.08
CA VAL A 161 -14.41 -3.95 -5.53
C VAL A 161 -13.94 -5.33 -5.05
N LEU A 162 -14.15 -5.64 -3.76
CA LEU A 162 -13.76 -6.93 -3.14
C LEU A 162 -14.45 -8.15 -3.79
N LEU A 163 -15.62 -7.92 -4.39
CA LEU A 163 -16.48 -8.95 -4.98
C LEU A 163 -16.65 -8.84 -6.50
N GLN A 164 -15.81 -8.04 -7.15
CA GLN A 164 -15.86 -7.88 -8.60
C GLN A 164 -15.69 -9.25 -9.28
N LYS A 165 -16.41 -9.47 -10.40
CA LYS A 165 -16.43 -10.77 -11.08
C LYS A 165 -15.01 -11.21 -11.47
N GLY A 166 -14.61 -12.39 -11.01
CA GLY A 166 -13.30 -12.98 -11.31
C GLY A 166 -12.14 -12.36 -10.54
N VAL A 167 -12.40 -11.49 -9.56
CA VAL A 167 -11.33 -10.89 -8.75
C VAL A 167 -10.69 -11.92 -7.83
N GLN A 168 -9.37 -11.82 -7.69
CA GLN A 168 -8.59 -12.62 -6.78
C GLN A 168 -7.70 -11.73 -5.91
N TRP A 169 -7.37 -12.22 -4.73
CA TRP A 169 -6.60 -11.48 -3.72
C TRP A 169 -5.37 -12.26 -3.27
N PRO A 170 -4.20 -11.61 -3.12
CA PRO A 170 -3.00 -12.27 -2.65
C PRO A 170 -3.10 -12.59 -1.16
N ILE A 171 -2.84 -13.86 -0.84
CA ILE A 171 -2.78 -14.40 0.52
C ILE A 171 -1.43 -15.02 0.89
N GLY A 172 -0.62 -15.30 -0.13
CA GLY A 172 0.72 -15.87 0.02
C GLY A 172 1.80 -14.90 -0.45
N PRO A 173 3.08 -15.34 -0.38
CA PRO A 173 4.21 -14.51 -0.77
C PRO A 173 4.25 -14.27 -2.28
N ASP A 174 4.86 -13.16 -2.67
CA ASP A 174 5.24 -12.85 -4.04
C ASP A 174 6.57 -13.51 -4.44
N ILE A 175 6.79 -13.59 -5.75
CA ILE A 175 8.01 -14.09 -6.38
C ILE A 175 8.64 -12.95 -7.16
N PHE A 176 9.89 -12.62 -6.83
CA PHE A 176 10.69 -11.65 -7.55
C PHE A 176 10.99 -12.15 -8.96
N LYS A 177 10.72 -11.32 -9.96
CA LYS A 177 11.01 -11.60 -11.37
C LYS A 177 11.61 -10.39 -12.07
N THR A 178 12.35 -10.68 -13.14
CA THR A 178 12.88 -9.69 -14.06
C THR A 178 12.33 -9.98 -15.43
N PHE A 179 11.56 -9.05 -15.97
CA PHE A 179 11.03 -9.10 -17.33
C PHE A 179 11.86 -8.16 -18.22
N SER A 180 12.04 -8.55 -19.49
CA SER A 180 12.66 -7.69 -20.51
C SER A 180 11.63 -6.81 -21.23
N PHE A 181 10.36 -7.22 -21.23
CA PHE A 181 9.23 -6.48 -21.80
C PHE A 181 7.93 -6.84 -21.07
N LEU A 182 6.90 -6.02 -21.23
CA LEU A 182 5.56 -6.29 -20.72
C LEU A 182 4.69 -6.91 -21.81
N ASP A 183 4.29 -8.16 -21.60
CA ASP A 183 3.32 -8.86 -22.45
C ASP A 183 1.96 -8.11 -22.56
N GLU A 184 1.15 -8.49 -23.55
CA GLU A 184 -0.25 -8.05 -23.62
C GLU A 184 -1.03 -8.48 -22.36
N LYS A 185 -0.82 -9.73 -21.93
CA LYS A 185 -1.40 -10.28 -20.71
C LYS A 185 -0.39 -10.20 -19.57
N ILE A 186 -0.58 -9.21 -18.70
CA ILE A 186 0.32 -8.95 -17.58
C ILE A 186 -0.02 -9.90 -16.43
N PRO A 187 0.95 -10.68 -15.91
CA PRO A 187 0.74 -11.51 -14.72
C PRO A 187 0.28 -10.71 -13.50
N PHE A 188 -0.45 -11.35 -12.59
CA PHE A 188 -0.90 -10.69 -11.35
C PHE A 188 0.31 -10.30 -10.50
N GLY A 189 0.53 -9.00 -10.32
CA GLY A 189 1.71 -8.54 -9.61
C GLY A 189 1.83 -7.03 -9.50
N ILE A 190 2.95 -6.63 -8.90
CA ILE A 190 3.45 -5.26 -8.81
C ILE A 190 4.67 -5.16 -9.73
N TYR A 191 4.81 -4.06 -10.44
CA TYR A 191 5.88 -3.85 -11.41
C TYR A 191 6.50 -2.47 -11.21
N HIS A 192 7.80 -2.38 -11.44
CA HIS A 192 8.51 -1.12 -11.51
C HIS A 192 8.47 -0.61 -12.95
N VAL A 193 7.61 0.37 -13.20
CA VAL A 193 7.35 0.90 -14.55
C VAL A 193 7.29 2.42 -14.53
N ASN A 194 7.86 3.02 -15.56
CA ASN A 194 7.64 4.42 -15.87
C ASN A 194 6.35 4.55 -16.69
N ILE A 195 5.42 5.38 -16.20
CA ILE A 195 4.20 5.73 -16.93
C ILE A 195 4.36 7.16 -17.44
N GLU A 196 4.09 7.35 -18.72
CA GLU A 196 4.16 8.65 -19.39
C GLU A 196 3.39 9.73 -18.62
N GLY A 197 3.99 10.92 -18.53
CA GLY A 197 3.34 12.07 -17.90
C GLY A 197 3.38 12.06 -16.38
N LEU A 198 4.22 11.21 -15.75
CA LEU A 198 4.50 11.25 -14.31
C LEU A 198 4.90 12.68 -13.89
N PRO A 199 4.08 13.38 -13.08
CA PRO A 199 4.34 14.76 -12.68
C PRO A 199 5.45 14.84 -11.62
N LYS A 200 5.98 16.04 -11.36
CA LYS A 200 6.95 16.24 -10.27
C LYS A 200 6.27 16.02 -8.92
N LYS A 201 7.04 15.62 -7.89
CA LYS A 201 6.52 15.42 -6.52
C LYS A 201 5.74 16.60 -5.94
N SER A 202 6.10 17.83 -6.33
CA SER A 202 5.45 19.08 -5.91
C SER A 202 4.10 19.35 -6.61
N GLU A 203 3.78 18.61 -7.67
CA GLU A 203 2.60 18.82 -8.51
C GLU A 203 1.48 17.82 -8.15
N ASN A 204 0.30 18.03 -8.72
CA ASN A 204 -0.82 17.13 -8.52
C ASN A 204 -0.55 15.76 -9.17
N GLN A 205 -0.54 14.73 -8.34
CA GLN A 205 -0.32 13.35 -8.74
C GLN A 205 -1.55 12.68 -9.35
N CYS A 206 -2.71 13.34 -9.33
CA CYS A 206 -3.93 12.89 -10.00
C CYS A 206 -4.15 13.68 -11.29
N THR A 207 -4.42 12.95 -12.37
CA THR A 207 -5.25 13.45 -13.46
C THR A 207 -6.71 13.03 -13.22
N GLN A 208 -7.60 13.43 -14.12
CA GLN A 208 -8.99 13.00 -14.08
C GLN A 208 -9.14 11.48 -14.21
N LEU A 209 -8.26 10.82 -14.99
CA LEU A 209 -8.39 9.39 -15.35
C LEU A 209 -7.28 8.51 -14.76
N PHE A 210 -6.31 9.08 -14.04
CA PHE A 210 -5.19 8.31 -13.53
C PHE A 210 -4.59 8.92 -12.28
N ARG A 211 -4.06 8.07 -11.40
CA ARG A 211 -3.29 8.46 -10.22
C ARG A 211 -1.87 7.93 -10.38
N TYR A 212 -0.91 8.84 -10.49
CA TYR A 212 0.50 8.50 -10.55
C TYR A 212 1.05 8.11 -9.18
N ASN A 213 2.05 7.23 -9.22
CA ASN A 213 2.88 6.83 -8.11
C ASN A 213 4.32 7.35 -8.32
N GLN A 214 4.80 8.17 -7.39
CA GLN A 214 6.15 8.74 -7.41
C GLN A 214 7.26 7.70 -7.19
N GLU A 215 6.92 6.55 -6.61
CA GLU A 215 7.86 5.44 -6.44
C GLU A 215 7.87 4.51 -7.67
N GLU A 216 7.06 4.80 -8.71
CA GLU A 216 7.01 4.05 -9.97
C GLU A 216 6.66 2.55 -9.84
N PHE A 217 6.13 2.14 -8.68
CA PHE A 217 5.58 0.81 -8.48
C PHE A 217 4.08 0.79 -8.75
N TYR A 218 3.65 0.00 -9.73
CA TYR A 218 2.26 -0.08 -10.16
C TYR A 218 1.78 -1.52 -10.15
N THR A 219 0.53 -1.75 -9.80
CA THR A 219 -0.06 -3.08 -9.96
C THR A 219 -0.39 -3.34 -11.43
N HIS A 220 -0.59 -4.61 -11.79
CA HIS A 220 -1.13 -4.95 -13.12
C HIS A 220 -2.43 -4.18 -13.46
N TYR A 221 -3.31 -3.92 -12.49
CA TYR A 221 -4.52 -3.11 -12.71
C TYR A 221 -4.23 -1.67 -13.11
N ASP A 222 -3.22 -1.04 -12.49
CA ASP A 222 -2.79 0.32 -12.83
C ASP A 222 -2.19 0.35 -14.25
N ILE A 223 -1.40 -0.66 -14.61
CA ILE A 223 -0.80 -0.75 -15.95
C ILE A 223 -1.88 -0.98 -17.02
N GLU A 224 -2.82 -1.89 -16.76
CA GLU A 224 -3.94 -2.15 -17.66
C GLU A 224 -4.75 -0.88 -17.92
N ILE A 225 -5.08 -0.11 -16.86
CA ILE A 225 -5.86 1.11 -17.04
C ILE A 225 -5.04 2.20 -17.73
N ALA A 226 -3.75 2.35 -17.43
CA ALA A 226 -2.85 3.28 -18.10
C ALA A 226 -2.77 3.01 -19.61
N LYS A 227 -2.53 1.75 -20.00
CA LYS A 227 -2.56 1.32 -21.42
C LYS A 227 -3.94 1.60 -22.05
N LYS A 228 -5.04 1.31 -21.34
CA LYS A 228 -6.41 1.51 -21.83
C LYS A 228 -6.81 2.97 -22.02
N ILE A 229 -6.20 3.90 -21.28
CA ILE A 229 -6.41 5.36 -21.46
C ILE A 229 -5.38 5.99 -22.40
N GLY A 230 -4.48 5.19 -22.98
CA GLY A 230 -3.54 5.61 -24.02
C GLY A 230 -2.20 6.15 -23.49
N LEU A 231 -1.87 5.93 -22.21
CA LEU A 231 -0.56 6.29 -21.69
C LEU A 231 0.50 5.26 -22.11
N GLU A 232 1.67 5.73 -22.49
CA GLU A 232 2.82 4.86 -22.69
C GLU A 232 3.31 4.29 -21.33
N VAL A 233 3.60 2.99 -21.29
CA VAL A 233 4.12 2.29 -20.11
C VAL A 233 5.44 1.61 -20.47
N LYS A 234 6.51 1.99 -19.79
CA LYS A 234 7.87 1.46 -19.98
C LYS A 234 8.33 0.70 -18.75
N LEU A 235 8.73 -0.54 -18.94
CA LEU A 235 9.34 -1.33 -17.87
C LEU A 235 10.72 -0.77 -17.52
N ILE A 236 11.00 -0.61 -16.23
CA ILE A 236 12.29 -0.12 -15.77
C ILE A 236 13.28 -1.28 -15.81
N ASN A 237 14.43 -1.08 -16.46
CA ASN A 237 15.45 -2.09 -16.66
C ASN A 237 16.33 -2.28 -15.40
N ILE A 238 15.72 -2.78 -14.33
CA ILE A 238 16.39 -3.20 -13.09
C ILE A 238 16.03 -4.65 -12.77
N SER A 239 16.83 -5.30 -11.94
CA SER A 239 16.57 -6.66 -11.46
C SER A 239 16.48 -6.66 -9.94
N PRO A 240 15.37 -7.11 -9.32
CA PRO A 240 14.08 -7.45 -9.95
C PRO A 240 13.30 -6.19 -10.37
N ASN A 241 12.42 -6.33 -11.38
CA ASN A 241 11.48 -5.26 -11.79
C ASN A 241 10.01 -5.65 -11.62
N ALA A 242 9.71 -6.83 -11.09
CA ALA A 242 8.36 -7.28 -10.83
C ALA A 242 8.26 -8.23 -9.63
N TYR A 243 7.10 -8.19 -8.98
CA TYR A 243 6.70 -9.00 -7.83
C TYR A 243 5.42 -9.72 -8.20
N ILE A 244 5.53 -11.01 -8.49
CA ILE A 244 4.45 -11.79 -9.10
C ILE A 244 3.82 -12.71 -8.06
N PHE A 245 2.50 -12.71 -7.99
CA PHE A 245 1.74 -13.66 -7.19
C PHE A 245 1.30 -14.81 -8.08
N SER A 246 1.75 -16.01 -7.74
CA SER A 246 1.35 -17.24 -8.42
C SER A 246 -0.08 -17.64 -8.07
N GLN A 247 -0.70 -18.49 -8.89
CA GLN A 247 -2.12 -18.79 -8.78
C GLN A 247 -2.49 -19.45 -7.43
N GLU A 248 -1.59 -20.24 -6.87
CA GLU A 248 -1.72 -20.89 -5.56
C GLU A 248 -1.68 -19.90 -4.39
N ASN A 249 -1.11 -18.71 -4.60
CA ASN A 249 -1.05 -17.62 -3.61
C ASN A 249 -2.20 -16.61 -3.78
N LEU A 250 -3.12 -16.88 -4.70
CA LEU A 250 -4.31 -16.07 -4.96
C LEU A 250 -5.57 -16.83 -4.53
N ILE A 251 -6.48 -16.15 -3.87
CA ILE A 251 -7.80 -16.68 -3.50
C ILE A 251 -8.91 -15.86 -4.13
N ASP A 252 -9.99 -16.53 -4.53
CA ASP A 252 -11.16 -15.88 -5.11
C ASP A 252 -11.83 -14.92 -4.12
N GLY A 253 -12.20 -13.72 -4.59
CA GLY A 253 -12.79 -12.69 -3.75
C GLY A 253 -14.17 -13.06 -3.19
N LYS A 254 -14.97 -13.84 -3.91
CA LYS A 254 -16.26 -14.31 -3.39
C LYS A 254 -16.05 -15.30 -2.26
N MET A 255 -15.09 -16.21 -2.41
CA MET A 255 -14.74 -17.17 -1.34
C MET A 255 -14.35 -16.47 -0.03
N LEU A 256 -13.66 -15.33 -0.11
CA LEU A 256 -13.26 -14.56 1.07
C LEU A 256 -14.40 -13.69 1.66
N PHE A 257 -15.12 -12.97 0.82
CA PHE A 257 -15.88 -11.80 1.27
C PHE A 257 -17.40 -11.87 1.02
N GLU A 258 -17.90 -12.85 0.25
CA GLU A 258 -19.29 -12.82 -0.25
C GLU A 258 -20.32 -12.91 0.88
N ASP A 259 -20.20 -13.90 1.77
CA ASP A 259 -21.15 -14.10 2.87
C ASP A 259 -21.13 -12.91 3.84
N TRP A 260 -19.94 -12.43 4.18
CA TRP A 260 -19.73 -11.27 5.02
C TRP A 260 -20.41 -10.03 4.44
N ALA A 261 -20.12 -9.71 3.17
CA ALA A 261 -20.65 -8.53 2.51
C ALA A 261 -22.17 -8.61 2.34
N LYS A 262 -22.69 -9.74 1.82
CA LYS A 262 -24.13 -9.92 1.61
C LYS A 262 -24.91 -9.75 2.91
N LYS A 263 -24.44 -10.38 3.99
CA LYS A 263 -25.11 -10.30 5.30
C LYS A 263 -25.09 -8.87 5.83
N LEU A 264 -23.94 -8.20 5.86
CA LEU A 264 -23.84 -6.85 6.41
C LEU A 264 -24.54 -5.80 5.55
N VAL A 265 -24.49 -5.92 4.22
CA VAL A 265 -25.22 -5.03 3.31
C VAL A 265 -26.73 -5.19 3.51
N SER A 266 -27.23 -6.42 3.69
CA SER A 266 -28.65 -6.65 3.97
C SER A 266 -29.10 -5.98 5.27
N ILE A 267 -28.26 -6.00 6.33
CA ILE A 267 -28.55 -5.36 7.62
C ILE A 267 -28.45 -3.84 7.50
N LYS A 268 -27.39 -3.33 6.85
CA LYS A 268 -27.18 -1.89 6.58
C LYS A 268 -28.42 -1.28 5.92
N ARG A 269 -28.99 -1.96 4.92
CA ARG A 269 -30.16 -1.48 4.17
C ARG A 269 -31.44 -1.39 5.01
N LYS A 270 -31.57 -2.16 6.10
CA LYS A 270 -32.69 -2.05 7.05
C LYS A 270 -32.65 -0.77 7.90
N LYS A 271 -31.54 -0.01 7.88
CA LYS A 271 -31.33 1.21 8.66
C LYS A 271 -31.41 0.94 10.18
N GLY A 272 -31.55 1.99 10.99
CA GLY A 272 -31.56 1.91 12.46
C GLY A 272 -30.18 1.61 13.06
N THR A 273 -30.15 1.30 14.37
CA THR A 273 -28.91 1.04 15.12
C THR A 273 -28.10 -0.12 14.53
N ALA A 274 -28.76 -1.24 14.22
CA ALA A 274 -28.12 -2.38 13.57
C ALA A 274 -27.56 -2.04 12.19
N GLY A 275 -28.26 -1.21 11.40
CA GLY A 275 -27.77 -0.78 10.10
C GLY A 275 -26.53 0.13 10.19
N LYS A 276 -26.46 1.00 11.21
CA LYS A 276 -25.26 1.82 11.49
C LYS A 276 -24.08 0.94 11.89
N ALA A 277 -24.27 0.00 12.81
CA ALA A 277 -23.22 -0.94 13.21
C ALA A 277 -22.73 -1.80 12.03
N ALA A 278 -23.64 -2.28 11.18
CA ALA A 278 -23.26 -3.03 9.98
C ALA A 278 -22.43 -2.19 8.99
N LYS A 279 -22.76 -0.90 8.83
CA LYS A 279 -21.95 0.04 8.03
C LYS A 279 -20.54 0.18 8.63
N GLU A 280 -20.43 0.35 9.93
CA GLU A 280 -19.13 0.48 10.62
C GLU A 280 -18.28 -0.79 10.42
N ILE A 281 -18.87 -1.98 10.58
CA ILE A 281 -18.16 -3.25 10.34
C ILE A 281 -17.69 -3.36 8.88
N LEU A 282 -18.53 -2.96 7.91
CA LEU A 282 -18.14 -2.92 6.49
C LEU A 282 -16.93 -2.00 6.24
N VAL A 283 -16.92 -0.82 6.86
CA VAL A 283 -15.83 0.16 6.74
C VAL A 283 -14.57 -0.29 7.50
N SER A 284 -14.72 -0.96 8.64
CA SER A 284 -13.60 -1.44 9.45
C SER A 284 -12.80 -2.55 8.77
N LEU A 285 -13.45 -3.47 8.03
CA LEU A 285 -12.70 -4.49 7.28
C LEU A 285 -11.76 -3.82 6.26
N TRP A 286 -12.27 -2.84 5.53
CA TRP A 286 -11.44 -2.03 4.63
C TRP A 286 -10.27 -1.37 5.37
N GLY A 287 -10.56 -0.75 6.52
CA GLY A 287 -9.53 -0.10 7.35
C GLY A 287 -8.41 -1.05 7.79
N ILE A 288 -8.76 -2.30 8.13
CA ILE A 288 -7.79 -3.34 8.51
C ILE A 288 -7.00 -3.84 7.29
N LEU A 289 -7.66 -4.11 6.18
CA LEU A 289 -7.01 -4.57 4.95
C LEU A 289 -6.03 -3.52 4.38
N CYS A 290 -6.30 -2.24 4.65
CA CYS A 290 -5.49 -1.12 4.17
C CYS A 290 -4.72 -0.38 5.26
N GLU A 291 -4.57 -0.99 6.44
CA GLU A 291 -3.84 -0.40 7.56
C GLU A 291 -2.39 -0.08 7.13
N ASN A 292 -1.92 1.13 7.48
CA ASN A 292 -0.51 1.45 7.29
C ASN A 292 0.32 0.69 8.33
N PRO A 293 1.59 0.36 8.02
CA PRO A 293 2.50 -0.17 9.02
C PRO A 293 2.50 0.70 10.28
N ARG A 294 2.35 0.08 11.45
CA ARG A 294 2.37 0.80 12.72
C ARG A 294 3.79 1.30 13.00
N LYS A 295 3.92 2.36 13.80
CA LYS A 295 5.23 2.96 14.19
C LYS A 295 6.21 1.95 14.81
N ASN A 296 5.71 0.83 15.35
CA ASN A 296 6.50 -0.25 15.93
C ASN A 296 6.86 -1.36 14.92
N GLY A 297 6.71 -1.13 13.61
CA GLY A 297 7.02 -2.09 12.56
C GLY A 297 6.01 -3.23 12.39
N LYS A 298 4.98 -3.33 13.27
CA LYS A 298 3.91 -4.32 13.09
C LYS A 298 3.10 -3.98 11.85
N VAL A 299 3.10 -4.90 10.90
CA VAL A 299 2.31 -4.86 9.68
C VAL A 299 1.02 -5.67 9.85
N GLY A 300 -0.06 -5.19 9.24
CA GLY A 300 -1.33 -5.90 9.23
C GLY A 300 -1.21 -7.25 8.49
N PRO A 301 -2.04 -8.25 8.83
CA PRO A 301 -1.93 -9.62 8.33
C PRO A 301 -2.16 -9.78 6.82
N HIS A 302 -2.70 -8.77 6.14
CA HIS A 302 -3.11 -8.84 4.73
C HIS A 302 -2.57 -7.67 3.89
N ARG A 303 -1.36 -7.19 4.23
CA ARG A 303 -0.66 -6.10 3.54
C ARG A 303 -0.58 -6.26 2.02
N HIS A 304 -0.47 -7.50 1.54
CA HIS A 304 -0.40 -7.81 0.12
C HIS A 304 -1.64 -7.34 -0.65
N MET A 305 -2.84 -7.33 -0.04
CA MET A 305 -4.08 -7.00 -0.75
C MET A 305 -4.24 -5.50 -1.01
N LYS A 306 -3.75 -4.65 -0.09
CA LYS A 306 -3.93 -3.20 -0.12
C LYS A 306 -3.64 -2.54 -1.49
N PRO A 307 -2.45 -2.71 -2.10
CA PRO A 307 -2.15 -2.07 -3.38
C PRO A 307 -3.12 -2.48 -4.47
N PHE A 308 -3.55 -3.75 -4.49
CA PHE A 308 -4.48 -4.27 -5.50
C PHE A 308 -5.91 -3.78 -5.28
N ILE A 309 -6.40 -3.69 -4.03
CA ILE A 309 -7.75 -3.17 -3.76
C ILE A 309 -7.82 -1.70 -4.17
N LEU A 310 -6.80 -0.92 -3.82
CA LEU A 310 -6.71 0.50 -4.18
C LEU A 310 -6.65 0.68 -5.71
N ALA A 311 -5.80 -0.09 -6.39
CA ALA A 311 -5.66 -0.04 -7.84
C ALA A 311 -6.93 -0.47 -8.57
N LEU A 312 -7.58 -1.55 -8.13
CA LEU A 312 -8.85 -1.99 -8.71
C LEU A 312 -9.94 -0.95 -8.49
N GLY A 313 -10.00 -0.31 -7.32
CA GLY A 313 -10.89 0.81 -7.07
C GLY A 313 -10.66 1.97 -8.05
N ARG A 314 -9.41 2.39 -8.24
CA ARG A 314 -9.06 3.42 -9.24
C ARG A 314 -9.45 3.01 -10.66
N LYS A 315 -9.18 1.77 -11.05
CA LYS A 315 -9.56 1.22 -12.36
C LYS A 315 -11.07 1.29 -12.55
N THR A 316 -11.85 0.83 -11.57
CA THR A 316 -13.32 0.86 -11.61
C THR A 316 -13.86 2.28 -11.80
N ILE A 317 -13.35 3.25 -11.03
CA ILE A 317 -13.78 4.65 -11.16
C ILE A 317 -13.37 5.23 -12.51
N THR A 318 -12.16 4.96 -12.96
CA THR A 318 -11.66 5.42 -14.27
C THR A 318 -12.52 4.87 -15.41
N GLU A 319 -12.85 3.58 -15.39
CA GLU A 319 -13.69 2.95 -16.41
C GLU A 319 -15.11 3.54 -16.43
N LEU A 320 -15.65 3.87 -15.26
CA LEU A 320 -16.97 4.48 -15.12
C LEU A 320 -17.02 5.90 -15.66
N ILE A 321 -15.98 6.71 -15.40
CA ILE A 321 -15.95 8.12 -15.79
C ILE A 321 -15.41 8.36 -17.20
N LYS A 322 -14.58 7.46 -17.74
CA LYS A 322 -13.93 7.63 -19.05
C LYS A 322 -14.92 8.05 -20.16
N PRO A 323 -16.10 7.40 -20.31
CA PRO A 323 -17.07 7.77 -21.35
C PRO A 323 -17.70 9.16 -21.18
N ILE A 324 -17.62 9.75 -19.99
CA ILE A 324 -18.24 11.03 -19.62
C ILE A 324 -17.21 12.04 -19.10
N SER A 325 -15.92 11.80 -19.36
CA SER A 325 -14.79 12.57 -18.82
C SER A 325 -14.94 14.08 -19.05
N ASN A 326 -15.45 14.48 -20.21
CA ASN A 326 -15.73 15.88 -20.54
C ASN A 326 -16.75 16.58 -19.63
N GLN A 327 -17.62 15.83 -18.95
CA GLN A 327 -18.65 16.35 -18.06
C GLN A 327 -18.24 16.32 -16.59
N VAL A 328 -17.20 15.55 -16.23
CA VAL A 328 -16.77 15.37 -14.84
C VAL A 328 -16.02 16.59 -14.35
N LYS A 329 -16.48 17.18 -13.23
CA LYS A 329 -15.91 18.39 -12.60
C LYS A 329 -15.19 18.11 -11.30
N ARG A 330 -15.54 17.01 -10.64
CA ARG A 330 -14.89 16.58 -9.40
C ARG A 330 -14.95 15.07 -9.25
N ILE A 331 -13.90 14.50 -8.68
CA ILE A 331 -13.78 13.10 -8.29
C ILE A 331 -13.24 13.08 -6.88
N HIS A 332 -13.86 12.31 -6.02
CA HIS A 332 -13.37 12.03 -4.68
C HIS A 332 -13.65 10.57 -4.37
N THR A 333 -12.58 9.76 -4.36
CA THR A 333 -12.62 8.33 -4.04
C THR A 333 -13.54 7.53 -4.96
N ASP A 334 -14.79 7.40 -4.57
CA ASP A 334 -15.85 6.57 -5.13
C ASP A 334 -17.06 7.39 -5.62
N GLY A 335 -16.99 8.71 -5.46
CA GLY A 335 -17.97 9.65 -5.94
C GLY A 335 -17.39 10.63 -6.95
N PHE A 336 -18.25 11.13 -7.83
CA PHE A 336 -17.90 12.16 -8.80
C PHE A 336 -19.07 13.09 -9.07
N ILE A 337 -18.76 14.27 -9.58
CA ILE A 337 -19.73 15.30 -9.91
C ILE A 337 -19.62 15.58 -11.40
N ILE A 338 -20.76 15.60 -12.08
CA ILE A 338 -20.86 15.96 -13.49
C ILE A 338 -21.70 17.22 -13.69
N THR A 339 -21.48 17.93 -14.79
CA THR A 339 -22.33 19.04 -15.21
C THR A 339 -23.77 18.57 -15.45
N ASP A 340 -24.74 19.41 -15.09
CA ASP A 340 -26.15 19.14 -15.39
C ASP A 340 -26.50 19.49 -16.85
N THR A 341 -25.83 18.84 -17.79
CA THR A 341 -26.13 18.89 -19.22
C THR A 341 -27.00 17.69 -19.57
N ASN A 342 -28.11 17.89 -20.31
CA ASN A 342 -29.17 16.91 -20.62
C ASN A 342 -28.72 15.61 -21.35
N ASN A 343 -27.42 15.33 -21.48
CA ASN A 343 -26.86 14.35 -22.42
C ASN A 343 -26.33 13.06 -21.78
N ALA A 344 -26.16 12.97 -20.46
CA ALA A 344 -25.67 11.74 -19.80
C ALA A 344 -26.65 11.25 -18.72
N LEU A 345 -27.64 10.46 -19.11
CA LEU A 345 -28.38 9.63 -18.17
C LEU A 345 -27.53 8.43 -17.80
N LEU A 346 -26.73 8.56 -16.74
CA LEU A 346 -26.04 7.43 -16.14
C LEU A 346 -27.06 6.46 -15.55
N GLN A 347 -26.87 5.17 -15.82
CA GLN A 347 -27.71 4.13 -15.24
C GLN A 347 -27.49 4.10 -13.73
N VAL A 348 -28.52 4.44 -12.98
CA VAL A 348 -28.54 4.41 -11.52
C VAL A 348 -29.30 3.19 -11.02
N GLY A 349 -28.96 2.75 -9.82
CA GLY A 349 -29.66 1.65 -9.17
C GLY A 349 -29.36 1.55 -7.68
N LEU A 350 -29.95 0.54 -7.05
CA LEU A 350 -29.92 0.34 -5.60
C LEU A 350 -29.01 -0.83 -5.20
N ASN A 351 -28.44 -1.55 -6.16
CA ASN A 351 -27.58 -2.69 -5.88
C ASN A 351 -26.15 -2.24 -5.57
N THR A 352 -25.40 -3.14 -4.93
CA THR A 352 -23.98 -2.92 -4.64
C THR A 352 -23.20 -2.77 -5.95
N GLY A 353 -22.37 -1.74 -6.03
CA GLY A 353 -21.58 -1.40 -7.21
C GLY A 353 -22.33 -0.57 -8.26
N GLU A 354 -23.64 -0.37 -8.14
CA GLU A 354 -24.39 0.52 -9.03
C GLU A 354 -24.24 1.99 -8.59
N LEU A 355 -24.44 2.90 -9.54
CA LEU A 355 -24.43 4.33 -9.30
C LEU A 355 -25.69 4.80 -8.55
N ASN A 356 -25.48 5.70 -7.61
CA ASN A 356 -26.53 6.39 -6.88
C ASN A 356 -26.40 7.90 -7.09
N ALA A 357 -27.48 8.54 -7.55
CA ALA A 357 -27.52 9.98 -7.73
C ALA A 357 -27.83 10.70 -6.41
N LYS A 358 -26.87 11.46 -5.90
CA LYS A 358 -26.97 12.23 -4.64
C LYS A 358 -27.24 13.70 -4.92
N LYS A 359 -28.49 14.04 -5.26
CA LYS A 359 -29.03 15.42 -5.45
C LYS A 359 -28.37 16.29 -6.54
N LEU A 360 -29.10 17.33 -6.91
CA LEU A 360 -28.58 18.47 -7.68
C LEU A 360 -27.75 19.35 -6.73
N VAL A 361 -26.55 19.75 -7.15
CA VAL A 361 -25.63 20.60 -6.39
C VAL A 361 -25.35 21.84 -7.22
N MET A 362 -25.34 23.00 -6.56
CA MET A 362 -24.76 24.22 -7.12
C MET A 362 -23.28 24.23 -6.71
N LEU A 363 -22.39 24.16 -7.68
CA LEU A 363 -20.97 24.40 -7.44
C LEU A 363 -20.73 25.91 -7.58
N SER A 364 -20.03 26.48 -6.60
CA SER A 364 -19.64 27.89 -6.50
C SER A 364 -18.14 27.99 -6.26
#